data_AF-A0A7S2GLS6-F1
#
_entry.id   AF-A0A7S2GLS6-F1
#
_cell.length_a   1.000
_cell.length_b   1.000
_cell.length_c   1.000
_cell.angle_alpha   90.00
_cell.angle_beta   90.00
_cell.angle_gamma   90.00
#
_symmetry.space_group_name_H-M   'P 1'
#
loop_
_entity.id
_entity.type
_entity.pdbx_description
1 polymer ?
#
loop_
_entity_poly.entity_id
_entity_poly.type
_entity_poly.pdbx_seq_one_letter_code
_entity_poly.pdbx_strand_id
1 'polypeptide(L)'
;YWCRIEQPPHILRHHVAVRRLAVWLLHVVYTYRPDSSAGELPLMVIVKDKVRDTYLCVGATPSRLSEEDEFGSLFRQVLKKDSALKYRYDFFDKSCIEIAADDFDRFWDLMNSD
;
A
#
# COMPACT_ATOMS: atom_id res chain seq x y z
N TYR A 1 -2.05 -9.16 -1.55
CA TYR A 1 -0.63 -9.40 -1.16
C TYR A 1 -0.03 -8.16 -0.52
N TRP A 2 1.02 -8.29 0.29
CA TRP A 2 1.77 -7.14 0.80
C TRP A 2 3.28 -7.38 0.80
N CYS A 3 4.05 -6.28 0.73
CA CYS A 3 5.51 -6.26 0.83
C CYS A 3 5.92 -5.10 1.73
N ARG A 4 6.73 -5.36 2.76
CA ARG A 4 7.18 -4.35 3.73
C ARG A 4 8.69 -4.17 3.67
N ILE A 5 9.14 -2.92 3.65
CA ILE A 5 10.55 -2.54 3.55
C ILE A 5 10.91 -1.65 4.74
N GLU A 6 11.61 -2.23 5.73
CA GLU A 6 12.03 -1.55 6.97
C GLU A 6 13.26 -0.65 6.81
N GLN A 7 14.10 -0.95 5.82
CA GLN A 7 15.34 -0.24 5.55
C GLN A 7 15.41 0.14 4.08
N PRO A 8 14.54 1.03 3.61
CA PRO A 8 14.49 1.38 2.20
C PRO A 8 15.70 2.23 1.78
N PRO A 9 16.20 2.06 0.55
CA PRO A 9 17.08 3.05 -0.06
C PRO A 9 16.35 4.39 -0.20
N HIS A 10 17.10 5.50 -0.20
CA HIS A 10 16.57 6.86 -0.23
C HIS A 10 15.53 7.11 -1.34
N ILE A 11 15.71 6.47 -2.51
CA ILE A 11 14.80 6.60 -3.66
C ILE A 11 13.37 6.14 -3.35
N LEU A 12 13.18 5.20 -2.43
CA LEU A 12 11.86 4.66 -2.07
C LEU A 12 11.13 5.48 -1.01
N ARG A 13 11.65 6.66 -0.62
CA ARG A 13 10.91 7.58 0.26
C ARG A 13 9.78 8.34 -0.46
N HIS A 14 9.80 8.35 -1.79
CA HIS A 14 8.81 9.05 -2.59
C HIS A 14 7.74 8.08 -3.13
N HIS A 15 6.46 8.40 -2.95
CA HIS A 15 5.33 7.54 -3.35
C HIS A 15 5.38 7.10 -4.81
N VAL A 16 5.76 7.98 -5.76
CA VAL A 16 5.93 7.60 -7.18
C VAL A 16 6.92 6.45 -7.39
N ALA A 17 8.04 6.44 -6.67
CA ALA A 17 9.03 5.37 -6.78
C ALA A 17 8.49 4.06 -6.21
N VAL A 18 7.79 4.14 -5.07
CA VAL A 18 7.12 2.98 -4.44
C VAL A 18 6.01 2.42 -5.33
N ARG A 19 5.22 3.28 -5.99
CA ARG A 19 4.19 2.88 -6.95
C ARG A 19 4.79 2.15 -8.15
N ARG A 20 5.88 2.68 -8.73
CA ARG A 20 6.61 2.01 -9.82
C ARG A 20 7.12 0.63 -9.39
N LEU A 21 7.66 0.53 -8.18
CA LEU A 21 8.08 -0.75 -7.61
C LEU A 21 6.90 -1.72 -7.47
N ALA A 22 5.76 -1.27 -6.93
CA ALA A 22 4.57 -2.10 -6.74
C ALA A 22 4.03 -2.65 -8.08
N VAL A 23 3.93 -1.79 -9.11
CA VAL A 23 3.52 -2.20 -10.45
C VAL A 23 4.52 -3.18 -11.07
N TRP A 24 5.82 -2.92 -10.93
CA TRP A 24 6.85 -3.82 -11.43
C TRP A 24 6.80 -5.20 -10.74
N LEU A 25 6.61 -5.23 -9.42
CA LEU A 25 6.44 -6.48 -8.67
C LEU A 25 5.24 -7.29 -9.16
N LEU A 26 4.08 -6.64 -9.36
CA LEU A 26 2.91 -7.31 -9.92
C LEU A 26 3.20 -7.87 -11.32
N HIS A 27 3.84 -7.08 -12.19
CA HIS A 27 4.23 -7.53 -13.51
C HIS A 27 5.15 -8.76 -13.44
N VAL A 28 6.17 -8.75 -12.58
CA VAL A 28 7.08 -9.89 -12.38
C VAL A 28 6.30 -11.11 -11.88
N VAL A 29 5.46 -10.94 -10.85
CA VAL A 29 4.69 -12.05 -10.27
C VAL A 29 3.85 -12.76 -11.33
N TYR A 30 3.06 -12.01 -12.12
CA TYR A 30 2.19 -12.62 -13.13
C TYR A 30 2.91 -13.04 -14.41
N THR A 31 4.06 -12.45 -14.74
CA THR A 31 4.87 -12.91 -15.87
C THR A 31 5.48 -14.28 -15.59
N TYR A 32 5.96 -14.52 -14.37
CA TYR A 32 6.65 -15.76 -14.02
C TYR A 32 5.76 -16.80 -13.29
N ARG A 33 4.50 -16.46 -13.01
CA ARG A 33 3.49 -17.39 -12.47
C ARG A 33 2.18 -17.29 -13.26
N PRO A 34 2.17 -17.64 -14.55
CA PRO A 34 0.98 -17.51 -15.40
C PRO A 34 -0.19 -18.43 -14.98
N ASP A 35 0.10 -19.55 -14.29
CA ASP A 35 -0.88 -20.59 -13.96
C ASP A 35 -1.42 -20.53 -12.52
N SER A 36 -1.32 -19.38 -11.83
CA SER A 36 -1.99 -19.26 -10.54
C SER A 36 -3.51 -19.28 -10.76
N SER A 37 -4.14 -20.41 -10.43
CA SER A 37 -5.60 -20.57 -10.38
C SER A 37 -6.27 -19.60 -9.42
N ALA A 38 -5.49 -19.02 -8.50
CA ALA A 38 -5.85 -17.80 -7.77
C ALA A 38 -5.69 -16.62 -8.74
N GLY A 39 -6.80 -15.96 -9.10
CA GLY A 39 -6.81 -14.80 -9.99
C GLY A 39 -5.83 -13.70 -9.58
N GLU A 40 -5.60 -12.73 -10.47
CA GLU A 40 -4.72 -11.61 -10.16
C GLU A 40 -5.25 -10.88 -8.90
N LEU A 41 -4.39 -10.68 -7.91
CA LEU A 41 -4.67 -9.97 -6.68
C LEU A 41 -3.88 -8.66 -6.60
N PRO A 42 -4.43 -7.65 -5.92
CA PRO A 42 -3.73 -6.40 -5.64
C PRO A 42 -2.53 -6.60 -4.68
N LEU A 43 -1.57 -5.70 -4.76
CA LEU A 43 -0.36 -5.66 -3.92
C LEU A 43 -0.26 -4.32 -3.20
N MET A 44 0.01 -4.36 -1.90
CA MET A 44 0.42 -3.19 -1.14
C MET A 44 1.92 -3.21 -0.87
N VAL A 45 2.61 -2.12 -1.15
CA VAL A 45 4.00 -1.91 -0.74
C VAL A 45 4.03 -0.91 0.41
N ILE A 46 4.71 -1.30 1.49
CA ILE A 46 4.78 -0.56 2.75
C ILE A 46 6.25 -0.22 2.98
N VAL A 47 6.54 1.07 3.14
CA VAL A 47 7.91 1.57 3.26
C VAL A 47 8.05 2.40 4.52
N LYS A 48 9.01 2.06 5.38
CA LYS A 48 9.30 2.84 6.59
C LYS A 48 10.16 4.05 6.25
N ASP A 49 9.66 5.26 6.53
CA ASP A 49 10.46 6.48 6.52
C ASP A 49 10.91 6.79 7.94
N LYS A 50 12.16 6.44 8.25
CA LYS A 50 12.78 6.72 9.57
C LYS A 50 12.99 8.21 9.85
N VAL A 51 13.04 9.07 8.83
CA VAL A 51 13.27 10.51 9.02
C VAL A 51 11.97 11.19 9.44
N ARG A 52 10.86 10.78 8.84
CA ARG A 52 9.52 11.31 9.13
C ARG A 52 8.80 10.53 10.23
N ASP A 53 9.35 9.39 10.62
CA ASP A 53 8.78 8.41 11.53
C ASP A 53 7.36 7.97 11.10
N THR A 54 7.25 7.58 9.83
CA THR A 54 6.00 7.15 9.22
C THR A 54 6.18 5.87 8.41
N TYR A 55 5.06 5.21 8.11
CA TYR A 55 4.96 4.19 7.09
C TYR A 55 4.17 4.71 5.90
N LEU A 56 4.80 4.72 4.74
CA LEU A 56 4.20 5.00 3.45
C LEU A 56 3.61 3.70 2.88
N CYS A 57 2.29 3.65 2.73
CA CYS A 57 1.56 2.52 2.17
C CYS A 57 1.07 2.89 0.78
N VAL A 58 1.48 2.12 -0.23
CA VAL A 58 1.07 2.33 -1.62
C VAL A 58 0.49 1.04 -2.16
N GLY A 59 -0.80 1.07 -2.46
CA GLY A 59 -1.48 0.01 -3.18
C GLY A 59 -1.12 0.01 -4.67
N ALA A 60 -1.25 -1.12 -5.33
CA ALA A 60 -1.23 -1.26 -6.78
C ALA A 60 -2.16 -2.41 -7.20
N THR A 61 -2.91 -2.18 -8.26
CA THR A 61 -3.86 -3.13 -8.81
C THR A 61 -3.37 -3.63 -10.18
N PRO A 62 -3.45 -4.94 -10.46
CA PRO A 62 -3.15 -5.50 -11.77
C PRO A 62 -3.94 -4.84 -12.91
N SER A 63 -3.32 -4.70 -14.08
CA SER A 63 -3.91 -3.99 -15.23
C SER A 63 -5.20 -4.62 -15.78
N ARG A 64 -5.48 -5.89 -15.48
CA ARG A 64 -6.72 -6.55 -15.94
C ARG A 64 -7.92 -6.30 -15.03
N LEU A 65 -7.71 -5.74 -13.83
CA LEU A 65 -8.74 -5.41 -12.84
C LEU A 65 -9.05 -3.90 -12.81
N SER A 66 -8.72 -3.19 -13.90
CA SER A 66 -8.39 -1.75 -13.90
C SER A 66 -9.53 -0.74 -13.68
N GLU A 67 -10.57 -1.07 -12.92
CA GLU A 67 -11.68 -0.12 -12.70
C GLU A 67 -12.02 0.17 -11.23
N GLU A 68 -11.52 -0.60 -10.26
CA GLU A 68 -11.83 -0.34 -8.84
C GLU A 68 -10.61 0.11 -8.03
N ASP A 69 -10.72 1.31 -7.45
CA ASP A 69 -9.76 1.90 -6.50
C ASP A 69 -9.93 1.26 -5.11
N GLU A 70 -9.67 -0.05 -5.04
CA GLU A 70 -9.91 -0.89 -3.85
C GLU A 70 -9.18 -0.34 -2.61
N PHE A 71 -7.92 0.06 -2.76
CA PHE A 71 -7.11 0.57 -1.65
C PHE A 71 -7.59 1.93 -1.14
N GLY A 72 -8.00 2.84 -2.04
CA GLY A 72 -8.53 4.13 -1.61
C GLY A 72 -9.82 4.00 -0.80
N SER A 73 -10.69 3.06 -1.18
CA SER A 73 -11.89 2.71 -0.41
C SER A 73 -11.50 2.10 0.95
N LEU A 74 -10.62 1.12 0.94
CA LEU A 74 -10.18 0.39 2.13
C LEU A 74 -9.53 1.31 3.18
N PHE A 75 -8.64 2.20 2.76
CA PHE A 75 -8.03 3.20 3.65
C PHE A 75 -9.09 4.09 4.30
N ARG A 76 -10.06 4.59 3.53
CA ARG A 76 -11.15 5.41 4.09
C ARG A 76 -12.02 4.64 5.09
N GLN A 77 -12.23 3.34 4.87
CA GLN A 77 -12.98 2.52 5.82
C GLN A 77 -12.23 2.37 7.13
N VAL A 78 -10.92 2.11 7.10
CA VAL A 78 -10.08 2.04 8.30
C VAL A 78 -10.04 3.37 9.04
N LEU A 79 -9.86 4.48 8.33
CA LEU A 79 -9.86 5.82 8.92
C LEU A 79 -11.23 6.22 9.51
N LYS A 80 -12.33 5.61 9.05
CA LYS A 80 -13.65 5.75 9.68
C LYS A 80 -13.79 4.89 10.93
N LYS A 81 -13.15 3.71 10.97
CA LYS A 81 -13.14 2.82 12.15
C LYS A 81 -12.33 3.43 13.31
N ASP A 82 -11.23 4.12 13.02
CA ASP A 82 -10.42 4.83 14.02
C ASP A 82 -10.02 6.23 13.53
N SER A 83 -10.71 7.25 14.04
CA SER A 83 -10.46 8.66 13.72
C SER A 83 -9.27 9.26 14.48
N ALA A 84 -8.68 8.53 15.44
CA ALA A 84 -7.54 8.98 16.21
C ALA A 84 -6.19 8.64 15.55
N LEU A 85 -6.18 7.85 14.47
CA LEU A 85 -4.99 7.56 13.68
C LEU A 85 -4.39 8.85 13.10
N LYS A 86 -3.08 9.03 13.26
CA LYS A 86 -2.35 10.13 12.61
C LYS A 86 -1.91 9.69 11.22
N TYR A 87 -2.44 10.34 10.21
CA TYR A 87 -2.15 10.02 8.81
C TYR A 87 -2.01 11.27 7.94
N ARG A 88 -1.37 11.08 6.79
CA ARG A 88 -1.41 11.99 5.66
C ARG A 88 -1.93 11.22 4.45
N TYR A 89 -3.01 11.74 3.86
CA TYR A 89 -3.64 11.17 2.69
C TYR A 89 -3.42 12.09 1.50
N ASP A 90 -2.87 11.57 0.40
CA ASP A 90 -2.74 12.34 -0.83
C ASP A 90 -4.04 12.22 -1.64
N PHE A 91 -4.75 13.32 -1.82
CA PHE A 91 -6.03 13.31 -2.54
C PHE A 91 -5.87 13.02 -4.05
N PHE A 92 -4.67 13.23 -4.60
CA PHE A 92 -4.38 12.97 -6.02
C PHE A 92 -4.09 11.49 -6.29
N ASP A 93 -3.50 10.77 -5.32
CA ASP A 93 -3.30 9.32 -5.38
C ASP A 93 -3.98 8.65 -4.19
N LYS A 94 -5.25 8.29 -4.40
CA LYS A 94 -6.11 7.65 -3.39
C LYS A 94 -5.58 6.29 -2.92
N SER A 95 -4.69 5.67 -3.69
CA SER A 95 -4.05 4.40 -3.35
C SER A 95 -2.78 4.58 -2.53
N CYS A 96 -2.50 5.80 -2.05
CA CYS A 96 -1.35 6.15 -1.23
C CYS A 96 -1.79 6.78 0.10
N ILE A 97 -1.23 6.29 1.20
CA ILE A 97 -1.43 6.86 2.54
C ILE A 97 -0.14 6.77 3.34
N GLU A 98 0.15 7.79 4.14
CA GLU A 98 1.23 7.76 5.13
C GLU A 98 0.63 7.71 6.53
N ILE A 99 1.09 6.77 7.35
CA ILE A 99 0.63 6.57 8.74
C ILE A 99 1.80 6.85 9.69
N ALA A 100 1.56 7.50 10.83
CA ALA A 100 2.58 7.65 11.86
C ALA A 100 3.07 6.27 12.35
N ALA A 101 4.37 6.13 12.65
CA ALA A 101 4.93 4.85 13.04
C ALA A 101 4.26 4.23 14.27
N ASP A 102 3.94 5.06 15.27
CA ASP A 102 3.25 4.66 16.50
C ASP A 102 1.82 4.15 16.27
N ASP A 103 1.20 4.58 15.16
CA ASP A 103 -0.19 4.25 14.82
C ASP A 103 -0.27 3.12 13.79
N PHE A 104 0.86 2.71 13.23
CA PHE A 104 0.90 1.78 12.10
C PHE A 104 0.34 0.40 12.45
N ASP A 105 0.71 -0.16 13.60
CA ASP A 105 0.23 -1.49 13.98
C ASP A 105 -1.29 -1.50 14.17
N ARG A 106 -1.87 -0.45 14.79
CA ARG A 106 -3.32 -0.28 14.91
C ARG A 106 -4.00 -0.15 13.55
N PHE A 107 -3.43 0.66 12.66
CA PHE A 107 -3.91 0.79 11.29
C PHE A 107 -3.86 -0.56 10.55
N TRP A 108 -2.77 -1.31 10.69
CA TRP A 108 -2.58 -2.60 10.03
C TRP A 108 -3.55 -3.67 10.54
N ASP A 109 -3.83 -3.70 11.83
CA ASP A 109 -4.82 -4.61 12.41
C ASP A 109 -6.22 -4.31 11.85
N LEU A 110 -6.61 -3.03 11.78
CA LEU A 110 -7.91 -2.62 11.21
C LEU A 110 -8.05 -2.92 9.72
N MET A 111 -6.94 -2.88 8.97
CA MET A 111 -6.90 -3.26 7.56
C MET A 111 -7.13 -4.76 7.33
N ASN A 112 -6.78 -5.60 8.30
CA ASN A 112 -6.91 -7.06 8.23
C ASN A 112 -8.11 -7.60 9.04
N SER A 113 -8.80 -6.74 9.78
CA SER A 113 -10.06 -7.09 10.44
C SER A 113 -11.20 -7.05 9.41
N ASP A 114 -11.76 -8.23 9.11
CA ASP A 114 -12.98 -8.41 8.31
C ASP A 114 -14.14 -7.52 8.82
#